data_AF-A0A660ZUJ4-F1
#
_entry.id   AF-A0A660ZUJ4-F1
#
_cell.length_a   1.000
_cell.length_b   1.000
_cell.length_c   1.000
_cell.angle_alpha   90.00
_cell.angle_beta   90.00
_cell.angle_gamma   90.00
#
_symmetry.space_group_name_H-M   'P 1'
#
loop_
_entity.id
_entity.type
_entity.pdbx_description
1 polymer ?
#
loop_
_entity_poly.entity_id
_entity_poly.type
_entity_poly.pdbx_seq_one_letter_code
_entity_poly.pdbx_strand_id
1 'polypeptide(L)'
;MTSERISLAVLVALTLAVSALFLAMIKPFLMALLLAAITASLLHRRFESLVRRLGGRRPLVAVITLVVVVLLVVLPLIAVIGLVTAQAVRVADSVMPWAQRIIAQPDLLARWIEGQPLFEHLMPYEDQILQRGAELVQWISGWAIENLSAATAGTVGFLFLLFVGLYALYFFLVDGPALLDRVLWYLPLADEDERRLVDKFRSVTRASLVGTVVVGGIQGGLAGLALAIAGVPSTLFWTVLMVVFSVIPGIGTALVWVPACIWLIAGGAKAEAITVGLFCL
;
A
#
# COMPACT_ATOMS: atom_id res chain seq x y z
N MET A 1 -53.68 18.86 0.64
CA MET A 1 -52.86 18.11 -0.34
C MET A 1 -51.47 18.71 -0.60
N THR A 2 -51.28 20.04 -0.60
CA THR A 2 -49.94 20.66 -0.84
C THR A 2 -48.99 20.54 0.37
N SER A 3 -49.48 20.74 1.60
CA SER A 3 -48.66 20.63 2.83
C SER A 3 -48.08 19.21 3.03
N GLU A 4 -48.85 18.18 2.70
CA GLU A 4 -48.48 16.77 2.87
C GLU A 4 -47.42 16.30 1.85
N ARG A 5 -47.46 16.84 0.63
CA ARG A 5 -46.41 16.61 -0.38
C ARG A 5 -45.13 17.35 -0.03
N ILE A 6 -45.24 18.55 0.57
CA ILE A 6 -44.08 19.33 1.03
C ILE A 6 -43.43 18.63 2.23
N SER A 7 -44.20 18.14 3.21
CA SER A 7 -43.65 17.40 4.35
C SER A 7 -42.99 16.08 3.92
N LEU A 8 -43.58 15.33 2.98
CA LEU A 8 -42.97 14.12 2.43
C LEU A 8 -41.67 14.44 1.66
N ALA A 9 -41.67 15.48 0.83
CA ALA A 9 -40.47 15.90 0.09
C ALA A 9 -39.34 16.34 1.03
N VAL A 10 -39.67 17.11 2.08
CA VAL A 10 -38.70 17.51 3.12
C VAL A 10 -38.19 16.30 3.89
N LEU A 11 -39.07 15.35 4.25
CA LEU A 11 -38.67 14.12 4.95
C LEU A 11 -37.73 13.26 4.09
N VAL A 12 -38.04 13.07 2.80
CA VAL A 12 -37.17 12.32 1.88
C VAL A 12 -35.85 13.03 1.68
N ALA A 13 -35.86 14.35 1.48
CA ALA A 13 -34.64 15.16 1.35
C ALA A 13 -33.77 15.07 2.62
N LEU A 14 -34.37 15.17 3.81
CA LEU A 14 -33.67 15.02 5.09
C LEU A 14 -33.11 13.61 5.24
N THR A 15 -33.88 12.58 4.89
CA THR A 15 -33.44 11.18 4.94
C THR A 15 -32.26 10.92 4.02
N LEU A 16 -32.30 11.44 2.79
CA LEU A 16 -31.19 11.35 1.84
C LEU A 16 -29.96 12.13 2.33
N ALA A 17 -30.15 13.32 2.91
CA ALA A 17 -29.06 14.13 3.46
C ALA A 17 -28.38 13.43 4.65
N VAL A 18 -29.16 12.89 5.59
CA VAL A 18 -28.64 12.12 6.73
C VAL A 18 -27.94 10.85 6.26
N SER A 19 -28.51 10.14 5.28
CA SER A 19 -27.90 8.93 4.70
C SER A 19 -26.59 9.24 3.98
N ALA A 20 -26.54 10.33 3.20
CA ALA A 20 -25.33 10.77 2.51
C ALA A 20 -24.24 11.21 3.50
N LEU A 21 -24.61 11.95 4.56
CA LEU A 21 -23.69 12.34 5.61
C LEU A 21 -23.14 11.13 6.37
N PHE A 22 -24.01 10.17 6.70
CA PHE A 22 -23.60 8.90 7.28
C PHE A 22 -22.60 8.20 6.36
N LEU A 23 -22.93 7.98 5.08
CA LEU A 23 -22.04 7.33 4.12
C LEU A 23 -20.69 8.04 3.98
N ALA A 24 -20.67 9.38 3.96
CA ALA A 24 -19.44 10.15 3.93
C ALA A 24 -18.58 9.93 5.18
N MET A 25 -19.21 9.81 6.36
CA MET A 25 -18.53 9.57 7.63
C MET A 25 -17.98 8.14 7.76
N ILE A 26 -18.69 7.12 7.26
CA ILE A 26 -18.22 5.72 7.27
C ILE A 26 -17.25 5.39 6.13
N LYS A 27 -17.29 6.12 5.00
CA LYS A 27 -16.40 5.92 3.83
C LYS A 27 -14.95 5.53 4.17
N PRO A 28 -14.21 6.23 5.06
CA PRO A 28 -12.82 5.86 5.38
C PRO A 28 -12.68 4.48 6.04
N PHE A 29 -13.71 4.02 6.77
CA PHE A 29 -13.71 2.72 7.44
C PHE A 29 -14.16 1.57 6.54
N LEU A 30 -14.91 1.85 5.47
CA LEU A 30 -15.38 0.81 4.54
C LEU A 30 -14.24 -0.03 4.01
N MET A 31 -13.11 0.58 3.65
CA MET A 31 -11.95 -0.13 3.16
C MET A 31 -11.38 -1.10 4.22
N ALA A 32 -11.24 -0.64 5.46
CA ALA A 32 -10.77 -1.48 6.56
C ALA A 32 -11.76 -2.62 6.86
N LEU A 33 -13.07 -2.33 6.83
CA LEU A 33 -14.12 -3.31 7.03
C LEU A 33 -14.14 -4.37 5.93
N LEU A 34 -14.02 -3.95 4.67
CA LEU A 34 -13.93 -4.87 3.53
C LEU A 34 -12.69 -5.74 3.63
N LEU A 35 -11.52 -5.16 3.92
CA LEU A 35 -10.29 -5.93 4.07
C LEU A 35 -10.38 -6.93 5.23
N ALA A 36 -11.03 -6.54 6.33
CA ALA A 36 -11.32 -7.43 7.46
C ALA A 36 -12.25 -8.57 7.07
N ALA A 37 -13.36 -8.28 6.36
CA ALA A 37 -14.32 -9.30 5.92
C ALA A 37 -13.67 -10.30 4.95
N ILE A 38 -12.88 -9.79 4.02
CA ILE A 38 -12.10 -10.57 3.07
C ILE A 38 -11.11 -11.48 3.80
N THR A 39 -10.33 -10.90 4.72
CA THR A 39 -9.33 -11.65 5.52
C THR A 39 -10.01 -12.71 6.38
N ALA A 40 -11.15 -12.39 7.00
CA ALA A 40 -11.97 -13.33 7.75
C ALA A 40 -12.42 -14.50 6.85
N SER A 41 -12.90 -14.21 5.64
CA SER A 41 -13.38 -15.23 4.68
C SER A 41 -12.27 -16.22 4.25
N LEU A 42 -11.04 -15.71 4.10
CA LEU A 42 -9.84 -16.48 3.77
C LEU A 42 -9.39 -17.35 4.95
N LEU A 43 -9.37 -16.77 6.15
CA LEU A 43 -8.94 -17.45 7.37
C LEU A 43 -10.01 -18.39 7.92
N HIS A 44 -11.27 -18.25 7.53
CA HIS A 44 -12.41 -18.98 8.11
C HIS A 44 -12.18 -20.49 8.21
N ARG A 45 -11.65 -21.13 7.15
CA ARG A 45 -11.37 -22.58 7.17
C ARG A 45 -10.30 -22.97 8.20
N ARG A 46 -9.26 -22.13 8.36
CA ARG A 46 -8.19 -22.33 9.35
C ARG A 46 -8.69 -22.03 10.76
N PHE A 47 -9.48 -20.97 10.91
CA PHE A 47 -10.13 -20.57 12.15
C PHE A 47 -11.03 -21.69 12.69
N GLU A 48 -11.97 -22.21 11.90
CA GLU A 48 -12.85 -23.31 12.32
C GLU A 48 -12.10 -24.61 12.61
N SER A 49 -11.00 -24.87 11.90
CA SER A 49 -10.11 -25.99 12.24
C SER A 49 -9.43 -25.80 13.60
N LEU A 50 -9.07 -24.56 13.96
CA LEU A 50 -8.39 -24.23 15.20
C LEU A 50 -9.38 -24.18 16.38
N VAL A 51 -10.60 -23.67 16.16
CA VAL A 51 -11.73 -23.70 17.12
C VAL A 51 -12.04 -25.14 17.53
N ARG A 52 -12.14 -26.07 16.57
CA ARG A 52 -12.36 -27.49 16.86
C ARG A 52 -11.22 -28.13 17.66
N ARG A 53 -9.97 -27.73 17.43
CA ARG A 53 -8.80 -28.23 18.17
C ARG A 53 -8.69 -27.66 19.59
N LEU A 54 -9.13 -26.42 19.81
CA LEU A 54 -9.04 -25.71 21.10
C LEU A 54 -10.33 -25.79 21.94
N GLY A 55 -11.15 -26.84 21.71
CA GLY A 55 -12.33 -27.12 22.54
C GLY A 55 -13.49 -26.14 22.35
N GLY A 56 -13.67 -25.56 21.16
CA GLY A 56 -14.84 -24.75 20.82
C GLY A 56 -14.79 -23.29 21.30
N ARG A 57 -13.68 -22.85 21.90
CA ARG A 57 -13.54 -21.49 22.47
C ARG A 57 -13.29 -20.41 21.39
N ARG A 58 -14.33 -20.07 20.63
CA ARG A 58 -14.26 -19.09 19.51
C ARG A 58 -13.58 -17.77 19.86
N PRO A 59 -13.89 -17.07 20.98
CA PRO A 59 -13.25 -15.80 21.32
C PRO A 59 -11.73 -15.92 21.48
N LEU A 60 -11.26 -16.99 22.14
CA LEU A 60 -9.82 -17.22 22.33
C LEU A 60 -9.12 -17.49 21.01
N VAL A 61 -9.74 -18.32 20.15
CA VAL A 61 -9.17 -18.61 18.82
C VAL A 61 -9.11 -17.34 17.96
N ALA A 62 -10.09 -16.44 18.10
CA ALA A 62 -10.12 -15.19 17.36
C ALA A 62 -8.97 -14.28 17.80
N VAL A 63 -8.74 -14.14 19.11
CA VAL A 63 -7.58 -13.39 19.66
C VAL A 63 -6.25 -13.98 19.19
N ILE A 64 -6.09 -15.31 19.24
CA ILE A 64 -4.87 -15.97 18.73
C ILE A 64 -4.68 -15.67 17.24
N THR A 65 -5.75 -15.76 16.45
CA THR A 65 -5.71 -15.49 15.01
C THR A 65 -5.33 -14.04 14.74
N LEU A 66 -5.87 -13.08 15.51
CA LEU A 66 -5.51 -11.66 15.41
C LEU A 66 -4.04 -11.43 15.73
N VAL A 67 -3.53 -12.03 16.80
CA VAL A 67 -2.10 -11.92 17.15
C VAL A 67 -1.23 -12.46 16.02
N VAL A 68 -1.58 -13.63 15.45
CA VAL A 68 -0.86 -14.19 14.30
C VAL A 68 -0.92 -13.24 13.10
N VAL A 69 -2.08 -12.67 12.78
CA VAL A 69 -2.22 -11.70 11.67
C VAL A 69 -1.38 -10.46 11.91
N VAL A 70 -1.38 -9.90 13.13
CA VAL A 70 -0.55 -8.74 13.50
C VAL A 70 0.94 -9.07 13.35
N LEU A 71 1.38 -10.22 13.83
CA LEU A 71 2.79 -10.64 13.71
C LEU A 71 3.21 -10.90 12.27
N LEU A 72 2.34 -11.48 11.44
CA LEU A 72 2.67 -11.88 10.06
C LEU A 72 2.51 -10.74 9.06
N VAL A 73 1.69 -9.73 9.36
CA VAL A 73 1.39 -8.61 8.43
C VAL A 73 1.88 -7.27 8.95
N VAL A 74 1.53 -6.90 10.18
CA VAL A 74 1.79 -5.56 10.72
C VAL A 74 3.27 -5.41 11.10
N LEU A 75 3.84 -6.40 11.78
CA LEU A 75 5.24 -6.36 12.20
C LEU A 75 6.21 -6.24 11.01
N PRO A 76 6.12 -7.06 9.94
CA PRO A 76 7.00 -6.88 8.78
C PRO A 76 6.76 -5.53 8.12
N LEU A 77 5.51 -5.04 8.03
CA LEU A 77 5.22 -3.74 7.45
C LEU A 77 5.90 -2.59 8.23
N ILE A 78 5.83 -2.61 9.57
CA ILE A 78 6.50 -1.62 10.42
C ILE A 78 8.02 -1.71 10.27
N ALA A 79 8.59 -2.92 10.30
CA ALA A 79 10.03 -3.13 10.15
C ALA A 79 10.54 -2.59 8.82
N VAL A 80 9.77 -2.84 7.76
CA VAL A 80 10.02 -2.36 6.41
C VAL A 80 9.95 -0.84 6.32
N ILE A 81 8.88 -0.22 6.82
CA ILE A 81 8.75 1.25 6.84
C ILE A 81 9.91 1.87 7.63
N GLY A 82 10.23 1.33 8.80
CA GLY A 82 11.35 1.80 9.62
C GLY A 82 12.68 1.73 8.87
N LEU A 83 12.92 0.64 8.13
CA LEU A 83 14.15 0.46 7.37
C LEU A 83 14.22 1.33 6.12
N VAL A 84 13.11 1.50 5.39
CA VAL A 84 13.02 2.45 4.27
C VAL A 84 13.28 3.86 4.76
N THR A 85 12.67 4.28 5.87
CA THR A 85 12.92 5.59 6.47
C THR A 85 14.39 5.74 6.87
N ALA A 86 14.97 4.73 7.52
CA ALA A 86 16.39 4.76 7.92
C ALA A 86 17.36 4.77 6.71
N GLN A 87 16.98 4.17 5.59
CA GLN A 87 17.77 4.26 4.36
C GLN A 87 17.54 5.58 3.63
N ALA A 88 16.32 6.11 3.59
CA ALA A 88 16.01 7.41 3.02
C ALA A 88 16.78 8.53 3.75
N VAL A 89 16.87 8.48 5.07
CA VAL A 89 17.68 9.42 5.87
C VAL A 89 19.17 9.29 5.53
N ARG A 90 19.72 8.07 5.44
CA ARG A 90 21.13 7.87 5.07
C ARG A 90 21.46 8.32 3.65
N VAL A 91 20.55 8.09 2.70
CA VAL A 91 20.68 8.59 1.33
C VAL A 91 20.62 10.11 1.33
N ALA A 92 19.67 10.71 2.06
CA ALA A 92 19.60 12.15 2.22
C ALA A 92 20.89 12.72 2.82
N ASP A 93 21.46 12.11 3.87
CA ASP A 93 22.73 12.54 4.48
C ASP A 93 23.94 12.38 3.53
N SER A 94 23.92 11.41 2.62
CA SER A 94 24.98 11.21 1.63
C SER A 94 24.87 12.14 0.42
N VAL A 95 23.64 12.51 0.05
CA VAL A 95 23.34 13.36 -1.10
C VAL A 95 23.34 14.83 -0.70
N MET A 96 22.97 15.19 0.53
CA MET A 96 22.94 16.58 1.00
C MET A 96 24.30 17.29 0.85
N PRO A 97 25.45 16.69 1.20
CA PRO A 97 26.76 17.32 1.00
C PRO A 97 27.15 17.44 -0.47
N TRP A 98 26.74 16.48 -1.31
CA TRP A 98 26.96 16.51 -2.75
C TRP A 98 26.09 17.57 -3.43
N ALA A 99 24.81 17.65 -3.06
CA ALA A 99 23.86 18.66 -3.51
C ALA A 99 24.29 20.06 -3.07
N GLN A 100 24.75 20.23 -1.82
CA GLN A 100 25.31 21.50 -1.34
C GLN A 100 26.59 21.90 -2.09
N ARG A 101 27.47 20.96 -2.43
CA ARG A 101 28.67 21.23 -3.25
C ARG A 101 28.33 21.62 -4.68
N ILE A 102 27.30 21.02 -5.25
CA ILE A 102 26.78 21.37 -6.58
C ILE A 102 26.13 22.76 -6.60
N ILE A 103 25.34 23.07 -5.57
CA ILE A 103 24.71 24.39 -5.42
C ILE A 103 25.78 25.47 -5.18
N ALA A 104 26.86 25.14 -4.48
CA ALA A 104 27.98 26.05 -4.23
C ALA A 104 28.96 26.20 -5.42
N GLN A 105 29.01 25.24 -6.35
CA GLN A 105 29.91 25.22 -7.51
C GLN A 105 29.21 24.60 -8.73
N PRO A 106 28.52 25.40 -9.57
CA PRO A 106 27.81 24.91 -10.76
C PRO A 106 28.73 24.22 -11.80
N ASP A 107 30.03 24.52 -11.79
CA ASP A 107 31.03 23.93 -12.69
C ASP A 107 31.22 22.41 -12.49
N LEU A 108 30.87 21.86 -11.33
CA LEU A 108 31.01 20.42 -11.06
C LEU A 108 29.91 19.58 -11.72
N LEU A 109 28.71 20.16 -11.89
CA LEU A 109 27.65 19.53 -12.69
C LEU A 109 28.07 19.50 -14.17
N ALA A 110 28.56 20.62 -14.69
CA ALA A 110 29.05 20.70 -16.07
C ALA A 110 30.11 19.62 -16.36
N ARG A 111 31.12 19.49 -15.48
CA ARG A 111 32.20 18.48 -15.63
C ARG A 111 31.74 17.03 -15.46
N TRP A 112 30.72 16.77 -14.63
CA TRP A 112 30.19 15.42 -14.44
C TRP A 112 29.34 14.97 -15.63
N ILE A 113 28.66 15.92 -16.28
CA ILE A 113 27.86 15.67 -17.48
C ILE A 113 28.80 15.59 -18.72
N GLU A 114 29.88 16.39 -18.79
CA GLU A 114 30.93 16.32 -19.83
C GLU A 114 31.60 14.93 -19.94
N GLY A 115 31.67 14.18 -18.85
CA GLY A 115 32.25 12.83 -18.81
C GLY A 115 31.37 11.71 -19.38
N GLN A 116 30.14 12.01 -19.82
CA GLN A 116 29.19 11.03 -20.35
C GLN A 116 29.09 11.11 -21.88
N PRO A 117 29.10 9.98 -22.61
CA PRO A 117 29.07 9.94 -24.09
C PRO A 117 27.76 10.45 -24.71
N LEU A 118 26.83 10.97 -23.89
CA LEU A 118 25.57 11.57 -24.29
C LEU A 118 25.64 13.11 -24.37
N PHE A 119 26.82 13.71 -24.16
CA PHE A 119 27.01 15.17 -24.08
C PHE A 119 26.88 15.89 -25.43
N GLU A 120 27.27 15.24 -26.54
CA GLU A 120 27.25 15.89 -27.86
C GLU A 120 25.84 16.24 -28.38
N HIS A 121 24.78 15.65 -27.82
CA HIS A 121 23.39 15.93 -28.22
C HIS A 121 22.64 16.90 -27.30
N LEU A 122 23.24 17.32 -26.18
CA LEU A 122 22.57 18.14 -25.14
C LEU A 122 23.05 19.60 -25.09
N MET A 123 24.07 19.97 -25.88
CA MET A 123 24.64 21.32 -25.96
C MET A 123 23.62 22.48 -26.11
N PRO A 124 22.43 22.33 -26.74
CA PRO A 124 21.48 23.45 -26.85
C PRO A 124 20.60 23.72 -25.61
N TYR A 125 20.66 22.90 -24.56
CA TYR A 125 19.68 22.92 -23.45
C TYR A 125 20.26 23.03 -22.04
N GLU A 126 21.54 23.42 -21.87
CA GLU A 126 22.21 23.51 -20.56
C GLU A 126 21.45 24.37 -19.53
N ASP A 127 20.97 25.55 -19.93
CA ASP A 127 20.25 26.47 -19.04
C ASP A 127 18.87 25.91 -18.60
N GLN A 128 18.18 25.18 -19.49
CA GLN A 128 16.89 24.58 -19.16
C GLN A 128 17.03 23.38 -18.23
N ILE A 129 18.09 22.60 -18.35
CA ILE A 129 18.34 21.42 -17.50
C ILE A 129 18.68 21.87 -16.07
N LEU A 130 19.49 22.92 -15.92
CA LEU A 130 19.85 23.49 -14.62
C LEU A 130 18.65 24.11 -13.90
N GLN A 131 17.81 24.87 -14.60
CA GLN A 131 16.58 25.44 -14.01
C GLN A 131 15.59 24.34 -13.61
N ARG A 132 15.33 23.36 -14.48
CA ARG A 132 14.41 22.24 -14.20
C ARG A 132 14.93 21.36 -13.06
N GLY A 133 16.26 21.19 -12.94
CA GLY A 133 16.90 20.48 -11.84
C GLY A 133 16.75 21.20 -10.50
N ALA A 134 16.92 22.53 -10.48
CA ALA A 134 16.71 23.35 -9.29
C ALA A 134 15.23 23.37 -8.85
N GLU A 135 14.29 23.45 -9.80
CA GLU A 135 12.85 23.35 -9.55
C GLU A 135 12.45 21.97 -9.00
N LEU A 136 13.05 20.89 -9.52
CA LEU A 136 12.87 19.53 -9.01
C LEU A 136 13.37 19.40 -7.57
N VAL A 137 14.55 19.94 -7.26
CA VAL A 137 15.11 19.91 -5.90
C VAL A 137 14.24 20.72 -4.94
N GLN A 138 13.74 21.89 -5.36
CA GLN A 138 12.81 22.70 -4.56
C GLN A 138 11.45 22.01 -4.35
N TRP A 139 10.92 21.33 -5.37
CA TRP A 139 9.69 20.56 -5.24
C TRP A 139 9.87 19.35 -4.30
N ILE A 140 10.98 18.62 -4.41
CA ILE A 140 11.31 17.49 -3.53
C ILE A 140 11.51 17.95 -2.09
N SER A 141 12.20 19.08 -1.87
CA SER A 141 12.43 19.61 -0.53
C SER A 141 11.18 20.23 0.10
N GLY A 142 10.34 20.92 -0.69
CA GLY A 142 9.01 21.38 -0.25
C GLY A 142 8.09 20.21 0.12
N TRP A 143 8.06 19.16 -0.70
CA TRP A 143 7.34 17.93 -0.41
C TRP A 143 7.84 17.25 0.86
N ALA A 144 9.16 17.13 1.05
CA ALA A 144 9.73 16.51 2.25
C ALA A 144 9.36 17.25 3.55
N ILE A 145 9.35 18.59 3.53
CA ILE A 145 9.06 19.42 4.71
C ILE A 145 7.55 19.39 5.03
N GLU A 146 6.66 19.47 4.04
CA GLU A 146 5.21 19.37 4.26
C GLU A 146 4.79 17.97 4.74
N ASN A 147 5.49 16.91 4.30
CA ASN A 147 5.16 15.54 4.68
C ASN A 147 5.68 15.12 6.07
N LEU A 148 6.59 15.87 6.71
CA LEU A 148 7.07 15.54 8.06
C LEU A 148 5.97 15.70 9.13
N SER A 149 5.13 16.73 9.01
CA SER A 149 3.96 16.91 9.88
C SER A 149 2.82 15.97 9.49
N ALA A 150 2.63 15.73 8.18
CA ALA A 150 1.67 14.76 7.66
C ALA A 150 2.00 13.30 8.04
N ALA A 151 3.28 12.95 8.24
CA ALA A 151 3.70 11.62 8.65
C ALA A 151 3.17 11.25 10.05
N THR A 152 3.10 12.23 10.98
CA THR A 152 2.58 12.00 12.33
C THR A 152 1.06 11.80 12.30
N ALA A 153 0.34 12.67 11.59
CA ALA A 153 -1.11 12.54 11.41
C ALA A 153 -1.49 11.25 10.64
N GLY A 154 -0.71 10.89 9.62
CA GLY A 154 -0.87 9.67 8.84
C GLY A 154 -0.62 8.41 9.67
N THR A 155 0.35 8.44 10.58
CA THR A 155 0.61 7.30 11.50
C THR A 155 -0.55 7.06 12.46
N VAL A 156 -1.08 8.13 13.07
CA VAL A 156 -2.25 8.01 13.97
C VAL A 156 -3.48 7.50 13.21
N GLY A 157 -3.74 8.05 12.01
CA GLY A 157 -4.83 7.59 11.14
C GLY A 157 -4.69 6.13 10.73
N PHE A 158 -3.47 5.69 10.38
CA PHE A 158 -3.17 4.31 10.06
C PHE A 158 -3.41 3.38 11.25
N LEU A 159 -2.90 3.72 12.44
CA LEU A 159 -3.10 2.92 13.66
C LEU A 159 -4.58 2.82 14.03
N PHE A 160 -5.33 3.90 13.88
CA PHE A 160 -6.78 3.91 14.12
C PHE A 160 -7.53 3.00 13.13
N LEU A 161 -7.25 3.12 11.83
CA LEU A 161 -7.85 2.26 10.81
C LEU A 161 -7.44 0.79 10.97
N LEU A 162 -6.20 0.53 11.37
CA LEU A 162 -5.71 -0.79 11.70
C LEU A 162 -6.47 -1.37 12.89
N PHE A 163 -6.66 -0.60 13.96
CA PHE A 163 -7.47 -1.01 15.11
C PHE A 163 -8.91 -1.34 14.71
N VAL A 164 -9.57 -0.46 13.95
CA VAL A 164 -10.93 -0.69 13.45
C VAL A 164 -10.99 -1.95 12.58
N GLY A 165 -10.01 -2.16 11.69
CA GLY A 165 -9.92 -3.36 10.86
C GLY A 165 -9.71 -4.64 11.66
N LEU A 166 -8.85 -4.63 12.68
CA LEU A 166 -8.63 -5.76 13.59
C LEU A 166 -9.87 -6.05 14.43
N TYR A 167 -10.55 -5.01 14.91
CA TYR A 167 -11.82 -5.13 15.64
C TYR A 167 -12.89 -5.75 14.73
N ALA A 168 -13.04 -5.27 13.50
CA ALA A 168 -13.95 -5.85 12.53
C ALA A 168 -13.60 -7.31 12.20
N LEU A 169 -12.31 -7.62 12.03
CA LEU A 169 -11.83 -8.98 11.77
C LEU A 169 -12.17 -9.92 12.93
N TYR A 170 -12.05 -9.47 14.18
CA TYR A 170 -12.50 -10.22 15.36
C TYR A 170 -13.97 -10.60 15.24
N PHE A 171 -14.85 -9.62 15.03
CA PHE A 171 -16.30 -9.85 14.94
C PHE A 171 -16.67 -10.71 13.73
N PHE A 172 -16.02 -10.52 12.58
CA PHE A 172 -16.25 -11.37 11.41
C PHE A 172 -15.75 -12.80 11.58
N LEU A 173 -14.73 -13.04 12.40
CA LEU A 173 -14.28 -14.40 12.72
C LEU A 173 -15.25 -15.10 13.71
N VAL A 174 -15.72 -14.39 14.72
CA VAL A 174 -16.60 -14.95 15.78
C VAL A 174 -18.04 -15.12 15.29
N ASP A 175 -18.61 -14.07 14.70
CA ASP A 175 -20.04 -13.93 14.37
C ASP A 175 -20.30 -13.84 12.86
N GLY A 176 -19.28 -14.07 12.02
CA GLY A 176 -19.35 -13.93 10.56
C GLY A 176 -20.58 -14.56 9.89
N PRO A 177 -20.91 -15.83 10.16
CA PRO A 177 -22.10 -16.47 9.58
C PRO A 177 -23.40 -15.74 9.95
N ALA A 178 -23.59 -15.37 11.22
CA ALA A 178 -24.77 -14.66 11.67
C ALA A 178 -24.89 -13.24 11.10
N LEU A 179 -23.76 -12.56 10.89
CA LEU A 179 -23.71 -11.27 10.21
C LEU A 179 -24.09 -11.38 8.74
N LEU A 180 -23.58 -12.41 8.06
CA LEU A 180 -23.91 -12.67 6.66
C LEU A 180 -25.39 -12.99 6.48
N ASP A 181 -25.94 -13.89 7.30
CA ASP A 181 -27.35 -14.27 7.26
C ASP A 181 -28.27 -13.05 7.47
N ARG A 182 -27.91 -12.14 8.38
CA ARG A 182 -28.66 -10.89 8.58
C ARG A 182 -28.58 -9.95 7.39
N VAL A 183 -27.40 -9.81 6.76
CA VAL A 183 -27.26 -8.97 5.57
C VAL A 183 -28.09 -9.52 4.43
N LEU A 184 -28.04 -10.84 4.19
CA LEU A 184 -28.82 -11.52 3.17
C LEU A 184 -30.33 -11.39 3.42
N TRP A 185 -30.79 -11.47 4.67
CA TRP A 185 -32.21 -11.31 5.00
C TRP A 185 -32.83 -9.96 4.56
N TYR A 186 -32.02 -8.90 4.44
CA TYR A 186 -32.48 -7.60 3.92
C TYR A 186 -32.44 -7.50 2.39
N LEU A 187 -31.81 -8.46 1.71
CA LEU A 187 -31.77 -8.50 0.26
C LEU A 187 -33.06 -9.16 -0.26
N PRO A 188 -33.81 -8.53 -1.18
CA PRO A 188 -35.00 -9.12 -1.77
C PRO A 188 -34.62 -10.11 -2.88
N LEU A 189 -33.86 -11.16 -2.56
CA LEU A 189 -33.47 -12.23 -3.48
C LEU A 189 -34.05 -13.57 -3.04
N ALA A 190 -34.08 -14.56 -3.94
CA ALA A 190 -34.38 -15.94 -3.59
C ALA A 190 -33.17 -16.59 -2.90
N ASP A 191 -33.40 -17.49 -1.95
CA ASP A 191 -32.34 -18.19 -1.18
C ASP A 191 -31.24 -18.82 -2.05
N GLU A 192 -31.62 -19.34 -3.24
CA GLU A 192 -30.67 -19.92 -4.19
C GLU A 192 -29.72 -18.87 -4.80
N ASP A 193 -30.25 -17.69 -5.14
CA ASP A 193 -29.48 -16.59 -5.71
C ASP A 193 -28.57 -15.95 -4.66
N GLU A 194 -29.02 -15.85 -3.41
CA GLU A 194 -28.20 -15.39 -2.29
C GLU A 194 -26.95 -16.24 -2.10
N ARG A 195 -27.13 -17.56 -2.01
CA ARG A 195 -26.01 -18.51 -1.85
C ARG A 195 -25.06 -18.44 -3.04
N ARG A 196 -25.61 -18.36 -4.26
CA ARG A 196 -24.81 -18.26 -5.49
C ARG A 196 -24.01 -16.96 -5.53
N LEU A 197 -24.58 -15.84 -5.06
CA LEU A 197 -23.91 -14.55 -4.98
C LEU A 197 -22.75 -14.60 -3.98
N VAL A 198 -22.99 -15.15 -2.78
CA VAL A 198 -21.95 -15.32 -1.75
C VAL A 198 -20.81 -16.20 -2.24
N ASP A 199 -21.12 -17.35 -2.84
CA ASP A 199 -20.11 -18.28 -3.34
C ASP A 199 -19.29 -17.66 -4.48
N LYS A 200 -19.95 -16.92 -5.38
CA LYS A 200 -19.26 -16.21 -6.47
C LYS A 200 -18.35 -15.12 -5.93
N PHE A 201 -18.84 -14.30 -5.00
CA PHE A 201 -18.05 -13.25 -4.36
C PHE A 201 -16.82 -13.84 -3.68
N ARG A 202 -17.02 -14.86 -2.84
CA ARG A 202 -15.93 -15.56 -2.14
C ARG A 202 -14.92 -16.16 -3.11
N SER A 203 -15.37 -16.78 -4.20
CA SER A 203 -14.51 -17.36 -5.23
C SER A 203 -13.67 -16.28 -5.93
N VAL A 204 -14.28 -15.18 -6.37
CA VAL A 204 -13.60 -14.10 -7.09
C VAL A 204 -12.61 -13.38 -6.17
N THR A 205 -13.03 -13.03 -4.95
CA THR A 205 -12.17 -12.42 -3.93
C THR A 205 -10.97 -13.30 -3.61
N ARG A 206 -11.19 -14.60 -3.37
CA ARG A 206 -10.10 -15.54 -3.08
C ARG A 206 -9.15 -15.68 -4.28
N ALA A 207 -9.69 -15.80 -5.49
CA ALA A 207 -8.88 -15.90 -6.70
C ALA A 207 -8.03 -14.64 -6.92
N SER A 208 -8.61 -13.45 -6.72
CA SER A 208 -7.90 -12.17 -6.83
C SER A 208 -6.76 -12.08 -5.82
N LEU A 209 -6.98 -12.40 -4.55
CA LEU A 209 -5.95 -12.28 -3.51
C LEU A 209 -4.83 -13.32 -3.67
N VAL A 210 -5.20 -14.57 -3.96
CA VAL A 210 -4.19 -15.60 -4.25
C VAL A 210 -3.41 -15.22 -5.49
N GLY A 211 -4.09 -14.66 -6.50
CA GLY A 211 -3.45 -14.09 -7.70
C GLY A 211 -2.42 -13.01 -7.34
N THR A 212 -2.80 -12.00 -6.55
CA THR A 212 -1.88 -10.93 -6.13
C THR A 212 -0.69 -11.47 -5.35
N VAL A 213 -0.88 -12.42 -4.43
CA VAL A 213 0.22 -13.01 -3.66
C VAL A 213 1.15 -13.85 -4.55
N VAL A 214 0.60 -14.62 -5.49
CA VAL A 214 1.40 -15.44 -6.42
C VAL A 214 2.18 -14.56 -7.38
N VAL A 215 1.53 -13.59 -8.02
CA VAL A 215 2.18 -12.63 -8.92
C VAL A 215 3.25 -11.85 -8.16
N GLY A 216 2.93 -11.40 -6.95
CA GLY A 216 3.85 -10.70 -6.09
C GLY A 216 5.08 -11.50 -5.66
N GLY A 217 4.90 -12.79 -5.37
CA GLY A 217 6.00 -13.72 -5.11
C GLY A 217 6.90 -13.93 -6.32
N ILE A 218 6.32 -14.11 -7.51
CA ILE A 218 7.06 -14.25 -8.76
C ILE A 218 7.83 -12.96 -9.08
N GLN A 219 7.16 -11.81 -9.01
CA GLN A 219 7.75 -10.50 -9.29
C GLN A 219 8.88 -10.19 -8.32
N GLY A 220 8.65 -10.35 -7.01
CA GLY A 220 9.67 -10.12 -6.00
C GLY A 220 10.84 -11.09 -6.11
N GLY A 221 10.59 -12.37 -6.43
CA GLY A 221 11.64 -13.36 -6.67
C GLY A 221 12.51 -13.05 -7.89
N LEU A 222 11.91 -12.69 -9.02
CA LEU A 222 12.63 -12.33 -10.25
C LEU A 222 13.41 -11.03 -10.08
N ALA A 223 12.83 -10.01 -9.46
CA ALA A 223 13.53 -8.76 -9.16
C ALA A 223 14.68 -8.98 -8.16
N GLY A 224 14.49 -9.85 -7.16
CA GLY A 224 15.53 -10.28 -6.25
C GLY A 224 16.70 -10.96 -6.96
N LEU A 225 16.40 -11.86 -7.91
CA LEU A 225 17.43 -12.50 -8.73
C LEU A 225 18.20 -11.49 -9.57
N ALA A 226 17.52 -10.52 -10.18
CA ALA A 226 18.16 -9.45 -10.94
C ALA A 226 19.11 -8.60 -10.07
N LEU A 227 18.69 -8.24 -8.85
CA LEU A 227 19.51 -7.50 -7.89
C LEU A 227 20.72 -8.32 -7.40
N ALA A 228 20.60 -9.64 -7.30
CA ALA A 228 21.71 -10.53 -6.97
C ALA A 228 22.76 -10.53 -8.09
N ILE A 229 22.31 -10.63 -9.34
CA ILE A 229 23.19 -10.62 -10.52
C ILE A 229 23.90 -9.26 -10.67
N ALA A 230 23.20 -8.16 -10.36
CA ALA A 230 23.76 -6.81 -10.38
C ALA A 230 24.73 -6.49 -9.21
N GLY A 231 24.98 -7.44 -8.29
CA GLY A 231 25.91 -7.25 -7.18
C GLY A 231 25.44 -6.26 -6.12
N VAL A 232 24.14 -5.97 -6.04
CA VAL A 232 23.58 -5.03 -5.06
C VAL A 232 23.70 -5.63 -3.65
N PRO A 233 24.35 -4.95 -2.69
CA PRO A 233 24.47 -5.46 -1.32
C PRO A 233 23.09 -5.64 -0.68
N SER A 234 22.96 -6.69 0.13
CA SER A 234 21.71 -7.05 0.83
C SER A 234 20.54 -7.42 -0.11
N THR A 235 20.79 -8.14 -1.19
CA THR A 235 19.76 -8.59 -2.15
C THR A 235 18.56 -9.28 -1.49
N LEU A 236 18.81 -10.18 -0.53
CA LEU A 236 17.76 -10.93 0.17
C LEU A 236 16.77 -9.98 0.87
N PHE A 237 17.30 -8.88 1.43
CA PHE A 237 16.48 -7.86 2.07
C PHE A 237 15.54 -7.19 1.06
N TRP A 238 16.07 -6.70 -0.06
CA TRP A 238 15.28 -6.06 -1.13
C TRP A 238 14.24 -7.00 -1.77
N THR A 239 14.59 -8.28 -1.90
CA THR A 239 13.70 -9.33 -2.41
C THR A 239 12.49 -9.51 -1.50
N VAL A 240 12.73 -9.69 -0.19
CA VAL A 240 11.65 -9.85 0.81
C VAL A 240 10.79 -8.59 0.84
N LEU A 241 11.42 -7.40 0.76
CA LEU A 241 10.74 -6.11 0.71
C LEU A 241 9.76 -6.03 -0.47
N MET A 242 10.21 -6.39 -1.68
CA MET A 242 9.38 -6.39 -2.88
C MET A 242 8.23 -7.40 -2.80
N VAL A 243 8.50 -8.61 -2.31
CA VAL A 243 7.44 -9.62 -2.10
C VAL A 243 6.40 -9.11 -1.11
N VAL A 244 6.80 -8.53 0.02
CA VAL A 244 5.87 -7.99 1.02
C VAL A 244 5.05 -6.84 0.45
N PHE A 245 5.68 -5.90 -0.25
CA PHE A 245 4.97 -4.74 -0.81
C PHE A 245 4.10 -5.06 -2.01
N SER A 246 4.42 -6.10 -2.79
CA SER A 246 3.59 -6.53 -3.94
C SER A 246 2.15 -6.91 -3.55
N VAL A 247 1.92 -7.25 -2.28
CA VAL A 247 0.59 -7.54 -1.73
C VAL A 247 -0.28 -6.28 -1.61
N ILE A 248 0.33 -5.08 -1.58
CA ILE A 248 -0.37 -3.79 -1.52
C ILE A 248 -0.67 -3.30 -2.94
N PRO A 249 -1.93 -3.36 -3.41
CA PRO A 249 -2.29 -2.93 -4.76
C PRO A 249 -2.13 -1.41 -4.91
N GLY A 250 -1.64 -0.95 -6.06
CA GLY A 250 -1.54 0.47 -6.41
C GLY A 250 -0.34 1.23 -5.87
N ILE A 251 0.30 0.79 -4.78
CA ILE A 251 1.53 1.40 -4.22
C ILE A 251 2.74 0.44 -4.33
N GLY A 252 2.49 -0.88 -4.32
CA GLY A 252 3.41 -1.98 -4.02
C GLY A 252 4.89 -1.83 -4.38
N THR A 253 5.37 -2.56 -5.39
CA THR A 253 6.81 -2.65 -5.70
C THR A 253 7.42 -1.31 -6.12
N ALA A 254 6.60 -0.35 -6.57
CA ALA A 254 7.00 1.00 -6.95
C ALA A 254 7.71 1.76 -5.84
N LEU A 255 7.31 1.56 -4.59
CA LEU A 255 7.99 2.17 -3.44
C LEU A 255 9.45 1.68 -3.28
N VAL A 256 9.79 0.52 -3.85
CA VAL A 256 11.10 -0.12 -3.72
C VAL A 256 11.94 0.06 -4.97
N TRP A 257 11.36 -0.20 -6.16
CA TRP A 257 12.13 -0.13 -7.40
C TRP A 257 12.43 1.31 -7.81
N VAL A 258 11.58 2.29 -7.50
CA VAL A 258 11.84 3.70 -7.86
C VAL A 258 13.09 4.23 -7.13
N PRO A 259 13.24 4.11 -5.79
CA PRO A 259 14.48 4.50 -5.11
C PRO A 259 15.69 3.67 -5.55
N ALA A 260 15.52 2.38 -5.82
CA ALA A 260 16.60 1.51 -6.28
C ALA A 260 17.13 1.94 -7.67
N CYS A 261 16.23 2.29 -8.61
CA CYS A 261 16.60 2.83 -9.90
C CYS A 261 17.34 4.17 -9.78
N ILE A 262 16.88 5.06 -8.88
CA ILE A 262 17.56 6.33 -8.61
C ILE A 262 18.98 6.08 -8.08
N TRP A 263 19.15 5.14 -7.14
CA TRP A 263 20.46 4.79 -6.58
C TRP A 263 21.40 4.17 -7.62
N LEU A 264 20.91 3.25 -8.46
CA LEU A 264 21.70 2.63 -9.54
C LEU A 264 22.12 3.65 -10.60
N ILE A 265 21.25 4.61 -10.95
CA ILE A 265 21.59 5.71 -11.87
C ILE A 265 22.67 6.60 -11.26
N ALA A 266 22.55 6.94 -9.98
CA ALA A 266 23.54 7.74 -9.26
C ALA A 266 24.90 7.02 -9.12
N GLY A 267 24.90 5.69 -9.03
CA GLY A 267 26.09 4.84 -9.02
C GLY A 267 26.72 4.58 -10.40
N GLY A 268 26.15 5.10 -11.49
CA GLY A 268 26.66 4.92 -12.86
C GLY A 268 26.17 3.64 -13.56
N ALA A 269 25.37 2.83 -12.89
CA ALA A 269 24.86 1.53 -13.34
C ALA A 269 23.53 1.68 -14.14
N LYS A 270 23.60 2.43 -15.26
CA LYS A 270 22.42 2.83 -16.04
C LYS A 270 21.69 1.65 -16.70
N ALA A 271 22.42 0.64 -17.18
CA ALA A 271 21.82 -0.54 -17.81
C ALA A 271 21.01 -1.37 -16.81
N GLU A 272 21.49 -1.49 -15.56
CA GLU A 272 20.83 -2.22 -14.49
C GLU A 272 19.57 -1.48 -14.02
N ALA A 273 19.65 -0.14 -13.91
CA ALA A 273 18.50 0.70 -13.57
C ALA A 273 17.37 0.65 -14.62
N ILE A 274 17.73 0.68 -15.91
CA ILE A 274 16.75 0.57 -17.01
C ILE A 274 16.12 -0.83 -17.01
N THR A 275 16.92 -1.89 -16.78
CA THR A 275 16.41 -3.27 -16.72
C THR A 275 15.43 -3.45 -15.56
N VAL A 276 15.77 -2.97 -14.35
CA VAL A 276 14.90 -3.01 -13.18
C VAL A 276 13.64 -2.15 -13.37
N GLY A 277 13.79 -0.96 -13.98
CA GLY A 277 12.68 -0.06 -14.28
C GLY A 277 11.68 -0.63 -15.27
N LEU A 278 12.14 -1.20 -16.39
CA LEU A 278 11.27 -1.83 -17.40
C LEU A 278 10.61 -3.12 -16.91
N PHE A 279 11.29 -3.87 -16.04
CA PHE A 279 10.77 -5.13 -15.52
C PHE A 279 9.75 -4.94 -14.39
N CYS A 280 9.82 -3.83 -13.67
CA CYS A 280 8.94 -3.52 -12.55
C CYS A 280 7.77 -2.58 -12.89
N LEU A 281 7.70 -2.08 -14.13
CA LEU A 281 6.60 -1.28 -14.69
C LEU A 281 5.46 -2.18 -15.19
#